data_AF-A0AAP6RG07-F1
#
_entry.id   AF-A0AAP6RG07-F1
#
_cell.length_a   1.000
_cell.length_b   1.000
_cell.length_c   1.000
_cell.angle_alpha   90.00
_cell.angle_beta   90.00
_cell.angle_gamma   90.00
#
_symmetry.space_group_name_H-M   'P 1'
#
loop_
_entity.id
_entity.type
_entity.pdbx_description
1 polymer ?
#
loop_
_entity_poly.entity_id
_entity_poly.type
_entity_poly.pdbx_seq_one_letter_code
_entity_poly.pdbx_strand_id
1 'polypeptide(L)'
;MTNSLHLTSSDRDKHRGQRIKKIRKELKLTQVDFGILVSKNKSMDRKTVYDWEIGKFCPNDESLNKIAKIGSMSIEELLFGSFDSYILGLILNGDTLIQNEFSSTDLSLYDYLKFSNRPVTASLFKNLDIEKKKDISYETLEICRKKKLTHYDTKKISDIFTDVVTNYTEGDISYLTFSILENLNLIETEWLPDQVKDNSSESNKFSDDGLIAISNAITHFRHELNIINNQYSKLK
;
A
#
# COMPACT_ATOMS: atom_id res chain seq x y z
N MET A 1 -10.20 17.95 4.20
CA MET A 1 -10.68 16.63 4.67
C MET A 1 -11.04 15.80 3.45
N THR A 2 -10.06 15.15 2.83
CA THR A 2 -10.31 14.08 1.86
C THR A 2 -10.16 12.78 2.65
N ASN A 3 -11.25 12.06 2.87
CA ASN A 3 -11.17 10.68 3.38
C ASN A 3 -10.31 9.90 2.38
N SER A 4 -9.04 9.61 2.74
CA SER A 4 -8.22 8.66 2.00
C SER A 4 -8.82 7.28 2.26
N LEU A 5 -9.77 6.89 1.41
CA LEU A 5 -10.36 5.56 1.44
C LEU A 5 -9.26 4.58 1.05
N HIS A 6 -8.73 3.85 2.03
CA HIS A 6 -7.93 2.65 1.78
C HIS A 6 -8.70 1.75 0.82
N LEU A 7 -8.20 1.53 -0.40
CA LEU A 7 -8.82 0.57 -1.33
C LEU A 7 -8.60 -0.85 -0.82
N THR A 8 -9.66 -1.43 -0.27
CA THR A 8 -9.73 -2.87 0.02
C THR A 8 -9.94 -3.68 -1.26
N SER A 9 -9.72 -5.00 -1.21
CA SER A 9 -10.15 -5.89 -2.31
C SER A 9 -11.62 -5.68 -2.70
N SER A 10 -12.51 -5.50 -1.71
CA SER A 10 -13.95 -5.24 -1.94
C SER A 10 -14.18 -3.93 -2.72
N ASP A 11 -13.37 -2.90 -2.46
CA ASP A 11 -13.49 -1.64 -3.20
C ASP A 11 -12.91 -1.77 -4.61
N ARG A 12 -11.80 -2.49 -4.80
CA ARG A 12 -11.29 -2.81 -6.16
C ARG A 12 -12.33 -3.56 -6.97
N ASP A 13 -13.00 -4.53 -6.35
CA ASP A 13 -14.09 -5.30 -6.96
C ASP A 13 -15.23 -4.40 -7.43
N LYS A 14 -15.69 -3.47 -6.59
CA LYS A 14 -16.72 -2.47 -6.95
C LYS A 14 -16.26 -1.60 -8.12
N HIS A 15 -15.03 -1.08 -8.09
CA HIS A 15 -14.50 -0.23 -9.15
C HIS A 15 -14.35 -0.99 -10.48
N ARG A 16 -13.92 -2.26 -10.46
CA ARG A 16 -13.95 -3.14 -11.63
C ARG A 16 -15.37 -3.24 -12.19
N GLY A 17 -16.34 -3.51 -11.33
CA GLY A 17 -17.74 -3.60 -11.75
C GLY A 17 -18.25 -2.32 -12.40
N GLN A 18 -17.90 -1.16 -11.85
CA GLN A 18 -18.24 0.14 -12.43
C GLN A 18 -17.62 0.34 -13.82
N ARG A 19 -16.37 -0.08 -14.04
CA ARG A 19 -15.73 -0.05 -15.37
C ARG A 19 -16.45 -0.95 -16.38
N ILE A 20 -16.80 -2.18 -15.98
CA ILE A 20 -17.60 -3.09 -16.81
C ILE A 20 -18.94 -2.44 -17.19
N LYS A 21 -19.63 -1.85 -16.21
CA LYS A 21 -20.91 -1.16 -16.42
C LYS A 21 -20.78 0.02 -17.38
N LYS A 22 -19.71 0.79 -17.26
CA LYS A 22 -19.41 1.92 -18.15
C LYS A 22 -19.27 1.46 -19.60
N ILE A 23 -18.43 0.45 -19.86
CA ILE A 23 -18.23 -0.12 -21.20
C ILE A 23 -19.56 -0.57 -21.82
N ARG A 24 -20.38 -1.31 -21.05
CA ARG A 24 -21.71 -1.72 -21.54
C ARG A 24 -22.59 -0.53 -21.91
N LYS A 25 -22.63 0.49 -21.05
CA LYS A 25 -23.49 1.67 -21.24
C LYS A 25 -23.06 2.49 -22.45
N GLU A 26 -21.76 2.56 -22.73
CA GLU A 26 -21.20 3.19 -23.94
C GLU A 26 -21.67 2.44 -25.22
N LEU A 27 -21.79 1.12 -25.16
CA LEU A 27 -22.38 0.31 -26.24
C LEU A 27 -23.92 0.37 -26.31
N LYS A 28 -24.58 1.02 -25.35
CA LYS A 28 -26.05 1.10 -25.23
C LYS A 28 -26.75 -0.27 -25.14
N LEU A 29 -26.07 -1.30 -24.62
CA LEU A 29 -26.61 -2.66 -24.52
C LEU A 29 -27.34 -2.92 -23.20
N THR A 30 -28.30 -3.85 -23.24
CA THR A 30 -28.84 -4.43 -22.00
C THR A 30 -27.79 -5.33 -21.33
N GLN A 31 -28.00 -5.66 -20.05
CA GLN A 31 -27.10 -6.56 -19.33
C GLN A 31 -27.02 -7.94 -20.01
N VAL A 32 -28.15 -8.46 -20.50
CA VAL A 32 -28.21 -9.75 -21.20
C VAL A 32 -27.44 -9.68 -22.52
N ASP A 33 -27.71 -8.68 -23.36
CA ASP A 33 -27.06 -8.57 -24.67
C ASP A 33 -25.55 -8.39 -24.54
N PHE A 34 -25.11 -7.57 -23.56
CA PHE A 34 -23.70 -7.41 -23.26
C PHE A 34 -23.06 -8.70 -22.79
N GLY A 35 -23.72 -9.43 -21.90
CA GLY A 35 -23.20 -10.69 -21.39
C GLY A 35 -23.12 -11.78 -22.47
N ILE A 36 -24.06 -11.82 -23.42
CA ILE A 36 -23.98 -12.70 -24.60
C ILE A 36 -22.82 -12.27 -25.51
N LEU A 37 -22.63 -10.97 -25.73
CA LEU A 37 -21.55 -10.43 -26.56
C LEU A 37 -20.16 -10.81 -26.02
N VAL A 38 -19.97 -10.69 -24.70
CA VAL A 38 -18.65 -10.89 -24.08
C VAL A 38 -18.41 -12.31 -23.58
N SER A 39 -19.41 -13.20 -23.62
CA SER A 39 -19.24 -14.59 -23.24
C SER A 39 -19.48 -15.54 -24.42
N LYS A 40 -19.23 -16.85 -24.24
CA LYS A 40 -19.70 -17.89 -25.17
C LYS A 40 -21.10 -18.40 -24.82
N ASN A 41 -21.71 -17.89 -23.74
CA ASN A 41 -22.99 -18.37 -23.25
C ASN A 41 -24.14 -17.57 -23.86
N LYS A 42 -24.84 -18.17 -24.82
CA LYS A 42 -26.04 -17.60 -25.44
C LYS A 42 -27.23 -17.49 -24.48
N SER A 43 -27.20 -18.21 -23.36
CA SER A 43 -28.20 -18.18 -22.30
C SER A 43 -27.67 -17.42 -21.08
N MET A 44 -27.13 -16.21 -21.31
CA MET A 44 -26.62 -15.38 -20.23
C MET A 44 -27.75 -14.79 -19.40
N ASP A 45 -27.68 -14.95 -18.08
CA ASP A 45 -28.65 -14.35 -17.18
C ASP A 45 -28.32 -12.88 -16.85
N ARG A 46 -29.37 -12.06 -16.72
CA ARG A 46 -29.25 -10.64 -16.35
C ARG A 46 -28.54 -10.49 -15.00
N LYS A 47 -28.81 -11.38 -14.04
CA LYS A 47 -28.23 -11.29 -12.68
C LYS A 47 -26.72 -11.46 -12.71
N THR A 48 -26.18 -12.33 -13.56
CA THR A 48 -24.74 -12.57 -13.68
C THR A 48 -24.02 -11.28 -14.06
N VAL A 49 -24.48 -10.58 -15.10
CA VAL A 49 -23.87 -9.33 -15.52
C VAL A 49 -24.10 -8.23 -14.49
N TYR A 50 -25.27 -8.16 -13.86
CA TYR A 50 -25.49 -7.25 -12.74
C TYR A 50 -24.48 -7.48 -11.60
N ASP A 51 -24.21 -8.74 -11.25
CA ASP A 51 -23.24 -9.08 -10.21
C ASP A 51 -21.81 -8.73 -10.60
N TRP A 52 -21.45 -8.82 -11.88
CA TRP A 52 -20.19 -8.26 -12.38
C TRP A 52 -20.14 -6.75 -12.18
N GLU A 53 -21.20 -6.04 -12.55
CA GLU A 53 -21.27 -4.57 -12.53
C GLU A 53 -21.25 -3.94 -11.13
N ILE A 54 -21.67 -4.69 -10.11
CA ILE A 54 -21.58 -4.25 -8.72
C ILE A 54 -20.31 -4.78 -8.02
N GLY A 55 -19.48 -5.55 -8.71
CA GLY A 55 -18.26 -6.13 -8.17
C GLY A 55 -18.46 -7.42 -7.37
N LYS A 56 -19.67 -7.97 -7.29
CA LYS A 56 -19.95 -9.17 -6.49
C LYS A 56 -19.23 -10.42 -7.02
N PHE A 57 -19.13 -10.56 -8.35
CA PHE A 57 -18.39 -11.64 -8.99
C PHE A 57 -17.45 -11.10 -10.07
N CYS A 58 -16.30 -11.75 -10.24
CA CYS A 58 -15.42 -11.47 -11.36
C CYS A 58 -15.85 -12.30 -12.59
N PRO A 59 -15.93 -11.73 -13.80
CA PRO A 59 -16.05 -12.52 -15.01
C PRO A 59 -14.87 -13.48 -15.17
N ASN A 60 -15.06 -14.57 -15.93
CA ASN A 60 -13.95 -15.47 -16.27
C ASN A 60 -12.96 -14.82 -17.25
N ASP A 61 -11.78 -15.43 -17.41
CA ASP A 61 -10.68 -14.89 -18.22
C ASP A 61 -11.08 -14.60 -19.67
N GLU A 62 -11.88 -15.47 -20.30
CA GLU A 62 -12.34 -15.24 -21.66
C GLU A 62 -13.24 -14.00 -21.75
N SER A 63 -14.14 -13.83 -20.79
CA SER A 63 -15.04 -12.68 -20.73
C SER A 63 -14.27 -11.41 -20.41
N LEU A 64 -13.31 -11.45 -19.46
CA LEU A 64 -12.44 -10.34 -19.14
C LEU A 64 -11.64 -9.87 -20.37
N ASN A 65 -11.04 -10.81 -21.11
CA ASN A 65 -10.33 -10.52 -22.36
C ASN A 65 -11.20 -9.78 -23.38
N LYS A 66 -12.44 -10.26 -23.59
CA LYS A 66 -13.37 -9.61 -24.52
C LYS A 66 -13.83 -8.24 -24.03
N ILE A 67 -14.17 -8.11 -22.74
CA ILE A 67 -14.56 -6.83 -22.14
C ILE A 67 -13.43 -5.81 -22.26
N ALA A 68 -12.20 -6.19 -21.91
CA ALA A 68 -11.02 -5.32 -21.99
C ALA A 68 -10.76 -4.87 -23.43
N LYS A 69 -10.83 -5.79 -24.41
CA LYS A 69 -10.71 -5.47 -25.84
C LYS A 69 -11.78 -4.48 -26.31
N ILE A 70 -13.05 -4.69 -25.93
CA ILE A 70 -14.15 -3.77 -26.26
C ILE A 70 -13.91 -2.39 -25.62
N GLY A 71 -13.47 -2.38 -24.36
CA GLY A 71 -13.14 -1.16 -23.62
C GLY A 71 -11.84 -0.48 -24.06
N SER A 72 -11.12 -1.03 -25.05
CA SER A 72 -9.83 -0.54 -25.52
C SER A 72 -8.81 -0.32 -24.39
N MET A 73 -8.75 -1.27 -23.45
CA MET A 73 -7.85 -1.26 -22.30
C MET A 73 -7.25 -2.64 -22.06
N SER A 74 -6.21 -2.70 -21.22
CA SER A 74 -5.67 -3.97 -20.74
C SER A 74 -6.60 -4.66 -19.73
N ILE A 75 -6.39 -5.96 -19.48
CA ILE A 75 -7.16 -6.68 -18.45
C ILE A 75 -6.84 -6.08 -17.09
N GLU A 76 -5.59 -5.73 -16.85
CA GLU A 76 -5.11 -5.12 -15.62
C GLU A 76 -5.80 -3.78 -15.37
N GLU A 77 -5.93 -2.94 -16.39
CA GLU A 77 -6.68 -1.69 -16.28
C GLU A 77 -8.17 -1.89 -15.99
N LEU A 78 -8.77 -2.92 -16.60
CA LEU A 78 -10.14 -3.30 -16.30
C LEU A 78 -10.29 -3.77 -14.84
N LEU A 79 -9.34 -4.57 -14.34
CA LEU A 79 -9.37 -5.16 -13.00
C LEU A 79 -9.02 -4.16 -11.90
N PHE A 80 -8.02 -3.31 -12.13
CA PHE A 80 -7.37 -2.52 -11.07
C PHE A 80 -7.44 -1.01 -11.29
N GLY A 81 -7.80 -0.55 -12.50
CA GLY A 81 -7.77 0.85 -12.88
C GLY A 81 -6.50 1.21 -13.64
N SER A 82 -6.33 2.47 -14.02
CA SER A 82 -5.11 2.90 -14.72
C SER A 82 -3.87 2.63 -13.87
N PHE A 83 -2.75 2.33 -14.52
CA PHE A 83 -1.48 2.13 -13.83
C PHE A 83 -1.09 3.35 -12.97
N ASP A 84 -1.37 4.55 -13.46
CA ASP A 84 -1.14 5.79 -12.70
C ASP A 84 -1.97 5.83 -11.42
N SER A 85 -3.28 5.60 -11.53
CA SER A 85 -4.16 5.57 -10.36
C SER A 85 -3.77 4.50 -9.35
N TYR A 86 -3.22 3.38 -9.83
CA TYR A 86 -2.70 2.33 -8.97
C TYR A 86 -1.48 2.80 -8.18
N ILE A 87 -0.44 3.31 -8.85
CA ILE A 87 0.78 3.79 -8.17
C ILE A 87 0.47 4.93 -7.19
N LEU A 88 -0.30 5.93 -7.62
CA LEU A 88 -0.69 7.05 -6.77
C LEU A 88 -1.55 6.58 -5.59
N GLY A 89 -2.44 5.62 -5.83
CA GLY A 89 -3.26 5.00 -4.79
C GLY A 89 -2.44 4.31 -3.72
N LEU A 90 -1.46 3.49 -4.12
CA LEU A 90 -0.56 2.80 -3.21
C LEU A 90 0.20 3.77 -2.30
N ILE A 91 0.69 4.88 -2.88
CA ILE A 91 1.61 5.79 -2.18
C ILE A 91 0.86 6.85 -1.37
N LEU A 92 -0.20 7.45 -1.92
CA LEU A 92 -0.90 8.59 -1.31
C LEU A 92 -2.13 8.18 -0.51
N ASN A 93 -2.83 7.13 -0.93
CA ASN A 93 -4.11 6.75 -0.34
C ASN A 93 -4.00 5.52 0.58
N GLY A 94 -2.83 4.89 0.63
CA GLY A 94 -2.61 3.67 1.40
C GLY A 94 -3.36 2.48 0.82
N ASP A 95 -3.56 2.45 -0.49
CA ASP A 95 -4.17 1.32 -1.18
C ASP A 95 -3.29 0.08 -1.07
N THR A 96 -3.90 -1.09 -1.22
CA THR A 96 -3.19 -2.35 -1.03
C THR A 96 -2.63 -2.92 -2.32
N LEU A 97 -1.50 -3.62 -2.18
CA LEU A 97 -0.75 -4.22 -3.29
C LEU A 97 -1.56 -5.35 -3.94
N ILE A 98 -1.36 -5.51 -5.25
CA ILE A 98 -1.97 -6.60 -5.99
C ILE A 98 -1.06 -7.81 -5.82
N GLN A 99 -1.63 -8.91 -5.34
CA GLN A 99 -0.96 -10.19 -5.07
C GLN A 99 0.21 -10.05 -4.08
N ASN A 100 -0.08 -10.22 -2.80
CA ASN A 100 0.95 -10.45 -1.81
C ASN A 100 1.13 -11.97 -1.62
N GLU A 101 2.10 -12.56 -2.32
CA GLU A 101 2.45 -13.99 -2.18
C GLU A 101 2.81 -14.39 -0.74
N PHE A 102 3.05 -13.41 0.13
CA PHE A 102 3.53 -13.59 1.50
C PHE A 102 2.44 -13.44 2.57
N SER A 103 1.21 -13.03 2.21
CA SER A 103 0.12 -12.87 3.18
C SER A 103 -1.24 -13.20 2.59
N SER A 104 -2.08 -13.86 3.40
CA SER A 104 -3.51 -13.98 3.14
C SER A 104 -4.27 -12.66 3.27
N THR A 105 -3.61 -11.60 3.72
CA THR A 105 -4.14 -10.24 3.84
C THR A 105 -3.54 -9.29 2.82
N ASP A 106 -4.40 -8.46 2.26
CA ASP A 106 -4.04 -7.29 1.48
C ASP A 106 -3.10 -6.37 2.31
N LEU A 107 -1.85 -6.19 1.88
CA LEU A 107 -0.92 -5.25 2.52
C LEU A 107 -0.90 -3.92 1.79
N SER A 108 -0.86 -2.83 2.55
CA SER A 108 -0.47 -1.52 2.02
C SER A 108 1.00 -1.53 1.61
N LEU A 109 1.43 -0.57 0.79
CA LEU A 109 2.85 -0.39 0.47
C LEU A 109 3.69 -0.21 1.76
N TYR A 110 3.17 0.52 2.75
CA TYR A 110 3.85 0.77 4.02
C TYR A 110 4.09 -0.53 4.82
N ASP A 111 3.06 -1.37 4.93
CA ASP A 111 3.17 -2.64 5.65
C ASP A 111 4.09 -3.61 4.93
N TYR A 112 4.07 -3.61 3.60
CA TYR A 112 4.99 -4.38 2.79
C TYR A 112 6.45 -3.97 2.99
N LEU A 113 6.73 -2.67 3.08
CA LEU A 113 8.09 -2.17 3.37
C LEU A 113 8.58 -2.65 4.74
N LYS A 114 7.73 -2.61 5.77
CA LYS A 114 8.09 -3.17 7.08
C LYS A 114 8.36 -4.67 7.01
N PHE A 115 7.48 -5.43 6.36
CA PHE A 115 7.65 -6.87 6.16
C PHE A 115 8.93 -7.22 5.40
N SER A 116 9.31 -6.39 4.43
CA SER A 116 10.53 -6.55 3.61
C SER A 116 11.78 -5.93 4.24
N ASN A 117 11.79 -5.71 5.56
CA ASN A 117 12.90 -5.17 6.34
C ASN A 117 13.35 -3.77 5.89
N ARG A 118 12.39 -2.90 5.54
CA ARG A 118 12.60 -1.47 5.22
C ARG A 118 11.77 -0.55 6.12
N PRO A 119 11.79 -0.74 7.46
CA PRO A 119 10.96 0.05 8.37
C PRO A 119 11.34 1.53 8.39
N VAL A 120 12.64 1.85 8.19
CA VAL A 120 13.13 3.25 8.16
C VAL A 120 12.52 4.03 7.00
N THR A 121 12.54 3.48 5.79
CA THR A 121 11.90 4.09 4.60
C THR A 121 10.41 4.31 4.82
N ALA A 122 9.72 3.30 5.38
CA ALA A 122 8.30 3.38 5.67
C ALA A 122 8.03 4.56 6.63
N SER A 123 8.70 4.59 7.78
CA SER A 123 8.52 5.60 8.81
C SER A 123 8.92 7.01 8.35
N LEU A 124 10.01 7.15 7.60
CA LEU A 124 10.40 8.41 6.96
C LEU A 124 9.28 8.95 6.09
N PHE A 125 8.85 8.15 5.09
CA PHE A 125 7.83 8.57 4.15
C PHE A 125 6.52 8.96 4.85
N LYS A 126 6.09 8.18 5.85
CA LYS A 126 4.88 8.47 6.62
C LYS A 126 4.88 9.85 7.26
N ASN A 127 6.05 10.34 7.67
CA ASN A 127 6.21 11.62 8.36
C ASN A 127 6.56 12.81 7.46
N LEU A 128 6.71 12.60 6.15
CA LEU A 128 6.83 13.69 5.18
C LEU A 128 5.51 14.46 5.05
N ASP A 129 5.61 15.75 4.72
CA ASP A 129 4.44 16.55 4.39
C ASP A 129 3.79 16.09 3.06
N ILE A 130 2.59 16.61 2.81
CA ILE A 130 1.77 16.18 1.68
C ILE A 130 2.37 16.55 0.31
N GLU A 131 3.10 17.67 0.21
CA GLU A 131 3.70 18.11 -1.05
C GLU A 131 4.88 17.20 -1.39
N LYS A 132 5.76 16.91 -0.42
CA LYS A 132 6.89 15.98 -0.63
C LYS A 132 6.41 14.56 -0.95
N LYS A 133 5.31 14.11 -0.32
CA LYS A 133 4.68 12.83 -0.67
C LYS A 133 4.22 12.80 -2.12
N LYS A 134 3.61 13.89 -2.62
CA LYS A 134 3.20 13.98 -4.04
C LYS A 134 4.41 13.93 -4.97
N ASP A 135 5.47 14.69 -4.66
CA ASP A 135 6.69 14.71 -5.48
C ASP A 135 7.28 13.31 -5.62
N ILE A 136 7.45 12.60 -4.50
CA ILE A 136 7.90 11.20 -4.47
C ILE A 136 6.96 10.29 -5.28
N SER A 137 5.65 10.49 -5.18
CA SER A 137 4.65 9.69 -5.90
C SER A 137 4.78 9.85 -7.41
N TYR A 138 4.91 11.10 -7.87
CA TYR A 138 5.05 11.40 -9.29
C TYR A 138 6.40 10.93 -9.84
N GLU A 139 7.49 11.13 -9.11
CA GLU A 139 8.80 10.62 -9.52
C GLU A 139 8.82 9.09 -9.60
N THR A 140 8.25 8.40 -8.61
CA THR A 140 8.07 6.94 -8.63
C THR A 140 7.29 6.50 -9.86
N LEU A 141 6.15 7.16 -10.14
CA LEU A 141 5.33 6.85 -11.31
C LEU A 141 6.09 7.03 -12.63
N GLU A 142 6.82 8.14 -12.78
CA GLU A 142 7.61 8.41 -13.98
C GLU A 142 8.70 7.36 -14.22
N ILE A 143 9.39 6.91 -13.17
CA ILE A 143 10.39 5.84 -13.27
C ILE A 143 9.73 4.51 -13.63
N CYS A 144 8.60 4.17 -13.01
CA CYS A 144 7.83 2.97 -13.33
C CYS A 144 7.38 2.94 -14.80
N ARG A 145 6.90 4.08 -15.33
CA ARG A 145 6.52 4.23 -16.75
C ARG A 145 7.70 4.04 -17.69
N LYS A 146 8.84 4.69 -17.40
CA LYS A 146 10.08 4.54 -18.21
C LYS A 146 10.53 3.08 -18.26
N LYS A 147 10.38 2.34 -17.15
CA LYS A 147 10.68 0.92 -17.05
C LYS A 147 9.57 0.00 -17.61
N LYS A 148 8.46 0.56 -18.09
CA LYS A 148 7.29 -0.16 -18.62
C LYS A 148 6.74 -1.21 -17.64
N LEU A 149 6.69 -0.84 -16.37
CA LEU A 149 6.14 -1.71 -15.33
C LEU A 149 4.61 -1.84 -15.44
N THR A 150 4.10 -2.92 -14.89
CA THR A 150 2.69 -3.26 -14.84
C THR A 150 2.20 -3.38 -13.40
N HIS A 151 0.88 -3.55 -13.21
CA HIS A 151 0.24 -3.75 -11.91
C HIS A 151 0.80 -4.94 -11.12
N TYR A 152 1.41 -5.93 -11.79
CA TYR A 152 1.97 -7.13 -11.16
C TYR A 152 3.44 -6.99 -10.75
N ASP A 153 4.11 -5.89 -11.12
CA ASP A 153 5.52 -5.66 -10.78
C ASP A 153 5.71 -5.12 -9.34
N THR A 154 4.87 -5.56 -8.40
CA THR A 154 4.78 -5.08 -7.00
C THR A 154 6.14 -4.90 -6.33
N LYS A 155 7.02 -5.91 -6.40
CA LYS A 155 8.36 -5.85 -5.81
C LYS A 155 9.21 -4.74 -6.43
N LYS A 156 9.23 -4.64 -7.77
CA LYS A 156 10.01 -3.62 -8.48
C LYS A 156 9.46 -2.21 -8.22
N ILE A 157 8.13 -2.08 -8.13
CA ILE A 157 7.47 -0.81 -7.75
C ILE A 157 7.92 -0.41 -6.34
N SER A 158 7.91 -1.34 -5.39
CA SER A 158 8.37 -1.08 -4.03
C SER A 158 9.86 -0.74 -3.95
N ASP A 159 10.70 -1.38 -4.76
CA ASP A 159 12.14 -1.07 -4.86
C ASP A 159 12.34 0.35 -5.40
N ILE A 160 11.69 0.71 -6.51
CA ILE A 160 11.76 2.08 -7.06
C ILE A 160 11.27 3.10 -6.04
N PHE A 161 10.15 2.84 -5.37
CA PHE A 161 9.65 3.73 -4.32
C PHE A 161 10.68 3.94 -3.21
N THR A 162 11.34 2.85 -2.77
CA THR A 162 12.38 2.89 -1.75
C THR A 162 13.58 3.74 -2.21
N ASP A 163 14.01 3.56 -3.46
CA ASP A 163 15.12 4.33 -4.04
C ASP A 163 14.77 5.82 -4.11
N VAL A 164 13.56 6.16 -4.56
CA VAL A 164 13.09 7.55 -4.62
C VAL A 164 13.07 8.17 -3.22
N VAL A 165 12.49 7.51 -2.22
CA VAL A 165 12.48 8.03 -0.84
C VAL A 165 13.91 8.21 -0.30
N THR A 166 14.81 7.24 -0.55
CA THR A 166 16.21 7.32 -0.11
C THR A 166 16.91 8.52 -0.74
N ASN A 167 16.80 8.70 -2.05
CA ASN A 167 17.39 9.84 -2.76
C ASN A 167 16.79 11.17 -2.29
N TYR A 168 15.48 11.19 -2.05
CA TYR A 168 14.77 12.37 -1.57
C TYR A 168 15.21 12.80 -0.17
N THR A 169 15.60 11.83 0.66
CA THR A 169 16.02 12.06 2.05
C THR A 169 17.54 12.07 2.24
N GLU A 170 18.29 11.96 1.16
CA GLU A 170 19.75 11.90 1.20
C GLU A 170 20.33 13.17 1.83
N GLY A 171 21.19 12.98 2.84
CA GLY A 171 21.83 14.08 3.56
C GLY A 171 20.93 14.86 4.51
N ASP A 172 19.65 14.51 4.65
CA ASP A 172 18.75 15.11 5.65
C ASP A 172 18.85 14.38 7.00
N ILE A 173 18.79 15.13 8.10
CA ILE A 173 18.89 14.57 9.46
C ILE A 173 17.74 13.60 9.78
N SER A 174 16.60 13.73 9.08
CA SER A 174 15.45 12.85 9.25
C SER A 174 15.86 11.39 9.05
N TYR A 175 16.67 11.07 8.03
CA TYR A 175 17.10 9.70 7.78
C TYR A 175 17.78 9.09 9.02
N LEU A 176 18.74 9.82 9.61
CA LEU A 176 19.44 9.37 10.81
C LEU A 176 18.51 9.25 12.02
N THR A 177 17.69 10.29 12.27
CA THR A 177 16.77 10.28 13.42
C THR A 177 15.75 9.15 13.32
N PHE A 178 15.13 8.91 12.16
CA PHE A 178 14.21 7.79 11.96
C PHE A 178 14.90 6.44 12.04
N SER A 179 16.13 6.31 11.54
CA SER A 179 16.91 5.08 11.73
C SER A 179 17.12 4.75 13.21
N ILE A 180 17.43 5.74 14.05
CA ILE A 180 17.57 5.54 15.50
C ILE A 180 16.20 5.21 16.12
N LEU A 181 15.14 5.92 15.74
CA LEU A 181 13.78 5.69 16.26
C LEU A 181 13.25 4.28 15.95
N GLU A 182 13.57 3.71 14.79
CA GLU A 182 13.20 2.33 14.45
C GLU A 182 13.99 1.31 15.28
N ASN A 183 15.28 1.54 15.53
CA ASN A 183 16.06 0.68 16.44
C ASN A 183 15.53 0.75 17.89
N LEU A 184 15.14 1.94 18.36
CA LEU A 184 14.49 2.08 19.66
C LEU A 184 13.16 1.30 19.71
N ASN A 185 12.39 1.34 18.62
CA ASN A 185 11.14 0.57 18.55
C ASN A 185 11.42 -0.94 18.68
N LEU A 186 12.43 -1.49 17.99
CA LEU A 186 12.83 -2.90 18.15
C LEU A 186 13.26 -3.23 19.58
N ILE A 187 14.00 -2.34 20.24
CA ILE A 187 14.39 -2.51 21.64
C ILE A 187 13.14 -2.63 22.53
N GLU A 188 12.16 -1.75 22.35
CA GLU A 188 10.94 -1.70 23.16
C GLU A 188 9.99 -2.87 22.88
N THR A 189 9.86 -3.29 21.62
CA THR A 189 8.83 -4.28 21.21
C THR A 189 9.31 -5.71 21.19
N GLU A 190 10.62 -5.94 21.06
CA GLU A 190 11.19 -7.29 20.94
C GLU A 190 12.19 -7.55 22.06
N TRP A 191 13.25 -6.74 22.15
CA TRP A 191 14.41 -7.10 22.99
C TRP A 191 14.11 -7.00 24.48
N LEU A 192 13.50 -5.89 24.94
CA LEU A 192 13.17 -5.71 26.36
C LEU A 192 12.14 -6.73 26.85
N PRO A 193 11.01 -6.98 26.15
CA PRO A 193 10.07 -8.01 26.55
C PRO A 193 10.69 -9.40 26.69
N ASP A 194 11.53 -9.81 25.73
CA ASP A 194 12.20 -11.11 25.77
C ASP A 194 13.13 -11.21 26.99
N GLN A 195 13.95 -10.19 27.24
CA GLN A 195 14.86 -10.17 28.39
C GLN A 195 14.12 -10.15 29.74
N VAL A 196 13.03 -9.39 29.85
CA VAL A 196 12.21 -9.34 31.07
C VAL A 196 11.54 -10.70 31.31
N LYS A 197 11.07 -11.37 30.26
CA LYS A 197 10.46 -12.69 30.35
C LYS A 197 11.47 -13.76 30.80
N ASP A 198 12.70 -13.71 30.29
CA ASP A 198 13.78 -14.63 30.69
C ASP A 198 14.18 -14.45 32.17
N ASN A 199 13.96 -13.25 32.71
CA ASN A 199 14.23 -12.88 34.10
C ASN A 199 12.93 -12.70 34.89
N SER A 200 11.99 -13.65 34.78
CA SER A 200 10.68 -13.57 35.44
C SER A 200 10.54 -14.46 36.69
N SER A 201 11.56 -15.24 37.05
CA SER A 201 11.54 -16.04 38.28
C SER A 201 11.66 -15.15 39.52
N GLU A 202 11.05 -15.56 40.65
CA GLU A 202 11.09 -14.80 41.91
C GLU A 202 12.52 -14.48 42.38
N SER A 203 13.50 -15.31 42.03
CA SER A 203 14.91 -15.12 42.41
C SER A 203 15.70 -14.19 41.49
N ASN A 204 15.24 -13.96 40.25
CA ASN A 204 15.98 -13.21 39.22
C ASN A 204 15.14 -12.08 38.59
N LYS A 205 14.02 -11.70 39.20
CA LYS A 205 13.14 -10.66 38.65
C LYS A 205 13.81 -9.28 38.65
N PHE A 206 13.78 -8.60 37.51
CA PHE A 206 14.12 -7.18 37.48
C PHE A 206 13.18 -6.36 38.38
N SER A 207 13.73 -5.32 39.01
CA SER A 207 12.94 -4.36 39.79
C SER A 207 11.95 -3.62 38.87
N ASP A 208 10.69 -3.56 39.29
CA ASP A 208 9.65 -2.83 38.55
C ASP A 208 10.01 -1.33 38.43
N ASP A 209 10.58 -0.71 39.48
CA ASP A 209 11.07 0.67 39.45
C ASP A 209 12.21 0.85 38.43
N GLY A 210 13.10 -0.14 38.31
CA GLY A 210 14.17 -0.16 37.32
C GLY A 210 13.63 -0.22 35.89
N LEU A 211 12.63 -1.07 35.64
CA LEU A 211 11.96 -1.17 34.34
C LEU A 211 11.22 0.13 33.97
N ILE A 212 10.56 0.76 34.96
CA ILE A 212 9.93 2.08 34.78
C ILE A 212 10.99 3.13 34.44
N ALA A 213 12.12 3.15 35.13
CA ALA A 213 13.21 4.09 34.85
C ALA A 213 13.78 3.93 33.43
N ILE A 214 13.96 2.69 32.96
CA ILE A 214 14.38 2.40 31.58
C ILE A 214 13.36 2.94 30.57
N SER A 215 12.07 2.66 30.77
CA SER A 215 10.99 3.15 29.91
C SER A 215 10.96 4.68 29.83
N ASN A 216 11.14 5.36 30.96
CA ASN A 216 11.22 6.82 31.02
C ASN A 216 12.44 7.36 30.26
N ALA A 217 13.60 6.71 30.39
CA ALA A 217 14.82 7.11 29.67
C ALA A 217 14.66 6.98 28.16
N ILE A 218 14.08 5.87 27.68
CA ILE A 218 13.79 5.66 26.24
C ILE A 218 12.80 6.71 25.74
N THR A 219 11.74 6.97 26.50
CA THR A 219 10.74 8.00 26.16
C THR A 219 11.36 9.38 26.04
N HIS A 220 12.24 9.75 26.98
CA HIS A 220 12.96 11.03 26.92
C HIS A 220 13.88 11.12 25.70
N PHE A 221 14.67 10.07 25.43
CA PHE A 221 15.55 10.06 24.26
C PHE A 221 14.77 10.15 22.93
N ARG A 222 13.62 9.47 22.83
CA ARG A 222 12.70 9.59 21.70
C ARG A 222 12.19 11.03 21.52
N HIS A 223 11.87 11.71 22.61
CA HIS A 223 11.45 13.11 22.58
C HIS A 223 12.55 14.02 22.03
N GLU A 224 13.78 13.89 22.55
CA GLU A 224 14.93 14.68 22.09
C GLU A 224 15.24 14.45 20.60
N LEU A 225 15.19 13.19 20.13
CA LEU A 225 15.36 12.88 18.70
C LEU A 225 14.31 13.56 17.83
N ASN A 226 13.05 13.60 18.28
CA ASN A 226 11.99 14.30 17.55
C ASN A 226 12.23 15.81 17.52
N ILE A 227 12.74 16.42 18.60
CA ILE A 227 13.13 17.84 18.62
C ILE A 227 14.24 18.10 17.60
N ILE A 228 15.31 17.29 17.61
CA ILE A 228 16.42 17.39 16.64
C ILE A 228 15.87 17.30 15.21
N ASN A 229 15.04 16.31 14.93
CA ASN A 229 14.45 16.14 13.61
C ASN A 229 13.54 17.33 13.23
N ASN A 230 12.81 17.92 14.18
CA ASN A 230 11.97 19.11 13.92
C ASN A 230 12.80 20.35 13.63
N GLN A 231 13.92 20.51 14.32
CA GLN A 231 14.75 21.70 14.21
C GLN A 231 15.65 21.70 12.96
N TYR A 232 16.17 20.53 12.57
CA TYR A 232 17.24 20.45 11.58
C TYR A 232 16.85 19.76 10.26
N SER A 233 15.68 19.13 10.18
CA SER A 233 15.20 18.55 8.90
C SER A 233 14.66 19.63 7.98
N LYS A 234 15.01 19.53 6.69
CA LYS A 234 14.49 20.37 5.61
C LYS A 234 13.21 19.81 4.99
N LEU A 235 12.76 18.63 5.44
CA LEU A 235 11.67 17.86 4.86
C LEU A 235 10.34 18.02 5.61
N LYS A 236 10.30 18.92 6.59
CA LYS A 236 9.10 19.29 7.35
C LYS A 236 8.38 20.50 6.78
#